data_AF-A0A8T3SU60-F1
#
_entry.id   AF-A0A8T3SU60-F1
#
_cell.length_a   1.000
_cell.length_b   1.000
_cell.length_c   1.000
_cell.angle_alpha   90.00
_cell.angle_beta   90.00
_cell.angle_gamma   90.00
#
_symmetry.space_group_name_H-M   'P 1'
#
loop_
_entity.id
_entity.type
_entity.pdbx_description
1 polymer ?
#
loop_
_entity_poly.entity_id
_entity_poly.type
_entity_poly.pdbx_seq_one_letter_code
_entity_poly.pdbx_strand_id
1 'polypeptide(L)'
;MSDRLVAATIADRLGLDALRRLRSLRRRLWLRRSLRVAAVASAAAIGGMALVQLAARIVALELAPWLMAAVAAISLVAWAVATWRLRPSLTDAARGADAELGLRERLGTALELIADPDPEDPLAAELATRQLADARTRLASADLRAAFRPRLARRPSAAGGIGLALLVVLVAWPNPQDALLRDRQAARDASREVAQRIEEVAREAEQQGATPDPRRDALVEQLRRLARQLREAGDDRQDVLARIGAVQEQLARLTDPQAAVKDAGLTQLAQQISKAASGKQDANPEGDLDQAVKDLEALKDQVRKMSSAQAAARADALQRAAQGAAGTQPEVAQRLAEAADALDKAARTGSPQDQL
;
A
#
# COMPACT_ATOMS: atom_id res chain seq x y z
N MET A 1 -25.71 36.12 35.30
CA MET A 1 -26.07 37.04 34.19
C MET A 1 -25.34 36.65 32.90
N SER A 2 -25.95 36.72 31.71
CA SER A 2 -25.26 36.36 30.46
C SER A 2 -24.24 37.43 30.04
N ASP A 3 -23.11 37.04 29.43
CA ASP A 3 -22.03 37.96 29.00
C ASP A 3 -22.53 39.07 28.05
N ARG A 4 -23.69 38.86 27.40
CA ARG A 4 -24.39 39.86 26.58
C ARG A 4 -25.06 40.95 27.43
N LEU A 5 -25.71 40.58 28.53
CA LEU A 5 -26.34 41.52 29.46
C LEU A 5 -25.30 42.36 30.19
N VAL A 6 -24.19 41.74 30.59
CA VAL A 6 -23.03 42.44 31.17
C VAL A 6 -22.40 43.39 30.14
N ALA A 7 -22.25 42.97 28.88
CA ALA A 7 -21.73 43.85 27.83
C ALA A 7 -22.66 45.04 27.51
N ALA A 8 -23.97 44.85 27.58
CA ALA A 8 -24.96 45.90 27.36
C ALA A 8 -24.95 46.93 28.50
N THR A 9 -24.93 46.48 29.76
CA THR A 9 -24.80 47.36 30.93
C THR A 9 -23.47 48.09 30.97
N ILE A 10 -22.37 47.46 30.53
CA ILE A 10 -21.07 48.14 30.36
C ILE A 10 -21.16 49.19 29.25
N ALA A 11 -21.78 48.90 28.10
CA ALA A 11 -21.91 49.86 27.01
C ALA A 11 -22.68 51.12 27.46
N ASP A 12 -23.76 50.89 28.21
CA ASP A 12 -24.66 51.93 28.71
C ASP A 12 -24.01 52.78 29.80
N ARG A 13 -23.32 52.16 30.78
CA ARG A 13 -22.73 52.87 31.93
C ARG A 13 -21.29 53.38 31.72
N LEU A 14 -20.47 52.68 30.95
CA LEU A 14 -19.03 52.99 30.74
C LEU A 14 -18.71 53.56 29.36
N GLY A 15 -19.65 53.51 28.42
CA GLY A 15 -19.47 53.91 27.04
C GLY A 15 -18.77 52.86 26.17
N LEU A 16 -18.94 53.01 24.85
CA LEU A 16 -18.48 52.05 23.84
C LEU A 16 -16.95 51.89 23.81
N ASP A 17 -16.18 52.92 24.15
CA ASP A 17 -14.72 52.88 24.12
C ASP A 17 -14.13 52.02 25.24
N ALA A 18 -14.69 52.09 26.43
CA ALA A 18 -14.29 51.23 27.56
C ALA A 18 -14.60 49.75 27.23
N LEU A 19 -15.77 49.48 26.65
CA LEU A 19 -16.14 48.15 26.18
C LEU A 19 -15.20 47.62 25.09
N ARG A 20 -14.79 48.45 24.13
CA ARG A 20 -13.80 48.09 23.10
C ARG A 20 -12.44 47.75 23.71
N ARG A 21 -11.97 48.55 24.67
CA ARG A 21 -10.71 48.29 25.40
C ARG A 21 -10.77 46.98 26.20
N LEU A 22 -11.88 46.72 26.90
CA LEU A 22 -12.08 45.50 27.67
C LEU A 22 -12.16 44.26 26.76
N ARG A 23 -12.83 44.35 25.61
CA ARG A 23 -12.85 43.30 24.57
C ARG A 23 -11.46 43.02 24.00
N SER A 24 -10.64 44.05 23.82
CA SER A 24 -9.23 43.91 23.39
C SER A 24 -8.39 43.15 24.43
N LEU A 25 -8.53 43.49 25.71
CA LEU A 25 -7.89 42.76 26.83
C LEU A 25 -8.38 41.31 26.91
N ARG A 26 -9.69 41.08 26.77
CA ARG A 26 -10.28 39.73 26.72
C ARG A 26 -9.70 38.89 25.57
N ARG A 27 -9.55 39.48 24.38
CA ARG A 27 -8.92 38.80 23.23
C ARG A 27 -7.48 38.43 23.53
N ARG A 28 -6.71 39.32 24.16
CA ARG A 28 -5.30 39.07 24.55
C ARG A 28 -5.18 37.97 25.60
N LEU A 29 -6.04 38.00 26.63
CA LEU A 29 -6.11 36.94 27.64
C LEU A 29 -6.49 35.59 27.01
N TRP A 30 -7.47 35.59 26.10
CA TRP A 30 -7.86 34.38 25.37
C TRP A 30 -6.72 33.84 24.51
N LEU A 31 -6.00 34.70 23.76
CA LEU A 31 -4.82 34.30 22.98
C LEU A 31 -3.70 33.72 23.86
N ARG A 32 -3.45 34.32 25.04
CA ARG A 32 -2.43 33.80 25.97
C ARG A 32 -2.83 32.42 26.52
N ARG A 33 -4.10 32.23 26.90
CA ARG A 33 -4.61 30.93 27.35
C ARG A 33 -4.57 29.91 26.21
N SER A 34 -4.95 30.28 24.99
CA SER A 34 -4.97 29.38 23.84
C SER A 34 -3.57 28.94 23.42
N LEU A 35 -2.57 29.82 23.48
CA LEU A 35 -1.16 29.46 23.23
C LEU A 35 -0.61 28.47 24.26
N ARG A 36 -0.99 28.63 25.55
CA ARG A 36 -0.57 27.68 26.60
C ARG A 36 -1.18 26.30 26.38
N VAL A 37 -2.47 26.25 26.07
CA VAL A 37 -3.17 25.00 25.75
C VAL A 37 -2.64 24.39 24.45
N ALA A 38 -2.32 25.21 23.45
CA ALA A 38 -1.69 24.77 22.21
C ALA A 38 -0.36 24.07 22.49
N ALA A 39 0.51 24.65 23.32
CA ALA A 39 1.79 24.05 23.65
C ALA A 39 1.65 22.65 24.29
N VAL A 40 0.68 22.48 25.21
CA VAL A 40 0.41 21.18 25.84
C VAL A 40 -0.18 20.19 24.83
N ALA A 41 -1.16 20.62 24.02
CA ALA A 41 -1.77 19.79 23.00
C ALA A 41 -0.75 19.35 21.93
N SER A 42 0.14 20.25 21.51
CA SER A 42 1.24 19.94 20.58
C SER A 42 2.24 18.96 21.19
N ALA A 43 2.61 19.12 22.47
CA ALA A 43 3.50 18.18 23.14
C ALA A 43 2.87 16.78 23.25
N ALA A 44 1.57 16.70 23.58
CA ALA A 44 0.83 15.45 23.61
C ALA A 44 0.74 14.81 22.21
N ALA A 45 0.50 15.60 21.16
CA ALA A 45 0.47 15.13 19.78
C ALA A 45 1.82 14.55 19.35
N ILE A 46 2.92 15.26 19.62
CA ILE A 46 4.29 14.81 19.33
C ILE A 46 4.58 13.50 20.06
N GLY A 47 4.25 13.40 21.35
CA GLY A 47 4.42 12.18 22.12
C GLY A 47 3.61 11.01 21.57
N GLY A 48 2.34 11.24 21.21
CA GLY A 48 1.48 10.23 20.62
C GLY A 48 1.99 9.75 19.25
N MET A 49 2.43 10.67 18.39
CA MET A 49 3.02 10.33 17.09
C MET A 49 4.32 9.54 17.24
N ALA A 50 5.17 9.91 18.20
CA ALA A 50 6.40 9.18 18.50
C ALA A 50 6.11 7.74 18.95
N LEU A 51 5.07 7.52 19.76
CA LEU A 51 4.63 6.18 20.17
C LEU A 51 4.11 5.35 19.00
N VAL A 52 3.27 5.93 18.12
CA VAL A 52 2.81 5.26 16.89
C VAL A 52 4.01 4.85 16.05
N GLN A 53 5.00 5.72 15.92
CA GLN A 53 6.16 5.45 15.08
C GLN A 53 7.14 4.45 15.68
N LEU A 54 7.25 4.39 17.01
CA LEU A 54 7.99 3.33 17.69
C LEU A 54 7.29 1.97 17.51
N ALA A 55 5.96 1.94 17.61
CA ALA A 55 5.18 0.72 17.36
C ALA A 55 5.29 0.26 15.90
N ALA A 56 5.29 1.18 14.94
CA ALA A 56 5.42 0.88 13.51
C ALA A 56 6.81 0.32 13.10
N ARG A 57 7.80 0.43 13.99
CA ARG A 57 9.12 -0.22 13.81
C ARG A 57 9.15 -1.67 14.28
N ILE A 58 8.38 -1.97 15.33
CA ILE A 58 8.29 -3.33 15.89
C ILE A 58 7.31 -4.16 15.07
N VAL A 59 6.19 -3.56 14.67
CA VAL A 59 5.11 -4.21 13.94
C VAL A 59 4.88 -3.48 12.62
N ALA A 60 4.75 -4.23 11.53
CA ALA A 60 4.39 -3.69 10.21
C ALA A 60 2.94 -3.15 10.21
N LEU A 61 2.77 -1.90 10.66
CA LEU A 61 1.48 -1.22 10.77
C LEU A 61 1.15 -0.47 9.47
N GLU A 62 0.32 -1.07 8.61
CA GLU A 62 -0.20 -0.42 7.39
C GLU A 62 -0.99 0.87 7.70
N LEU A 63 -1.64 0.92 8.87
CA LEU A 63 -2.45 2.04 9.32
C LEU A 63 -1.66 3.14 10.03
N ALA A 64 -0.33 3.02 10.16
CA ALA A 64 0.51 4.02 10.83
C ALA A 64 0.27 5.48 10.38
N PRO A 65 0.20 5.82 9.08
CA PRO A 65 -0.07 7.20 8.65
C PRO A 65 -1.47 7.68 9.07
N TRP A 66 -2.48 6.80 9.02
CA TRP A 66 -3.84 7.12 9.45
C TRP A 66 -3.94 7.31 10.96
N LEU A 67 -3.21 6.51 11.75
CA LEU A 67 -3.13 6.67 13.19
C LEU A 67 -2.44 7.98 13.57
N MET A 68 -1.35 8.36 12.90
CA MET A 68 -0.71 9.67 13.09
C MET A 68 -1.66 10.82 12.76
N ALA A 69 -2.41 10.72 11.65
CA ALA A 69 -3.43 11.70 11.28
C ALA A 69 -4.55 11.79 12.33
N ALA A 70 -4.99 10.65 12.87
CA ALA A 70 -5.99 10.60 13.93
C ALA A 70 -5.50 11.25 15.22
N VAL A 71 -4.26 10.98 15.64
CA VAL A 71 -3.62 11.63 16.80
C VAL A 71 -3.55 13.15 16.59
N ALA A 72 -3.19 13.60 15.39
CA ALA A 72 -3.16 15.03 15.04
C ALA A 72 -4.56 15.66 15.14
N ALA A 73 -5.57 15.02 14.55
CA ALA A 73 -6.94 15.49 14.53
C ALA A 73 -7.54 15.55 15.94
N ILE A 74 -7.37 14.51 16.75
CA ILE A 74 -7.83 14.48 18.14
C ILE A 74 -7.15 15.58 18.95
N SER A 75 -5.85 15.80 18.77
CA SER A 75 -5.13 16.86 19.46
C SER A 75 -5.62 18.26 19.07
N LEU A 76 -5.94 18.46 17.78
CA LEU A 76 -6.52 19.70 17.28
C LEU A 76 -7.93 19.95 17.84
N VAL A 77 -8.78 18.92 17.87
CA VAL A 77 -10.13 18.99 18.45
C VAL A 77 -10.05 19.25 19.95
N ALA A 78 -9.18 18.55 20.67
CA ALA A 78 -8.95 18.76 22.10
C ALA A 78 -8.48 20.20 22.38
N TRP A 79 -7.59 20.74 21.56
CA TRP A 79 -7.20 22.15 21.62
C TRP A 79 -8.39 23.09 21.35
N ALA A 80 -9.18 22.86 20.32
CA ALA A 80 -10.34 23.68 19.98
C ALA A 80 -11.40 23.66 21.10
N VAL A 81 -11.72 22.48 21.64
CA VAL A 81 -12.68 22.30 22.74
C VAL A 81 -12.15 22.96 24.02
N ALA A 82 -10.88 22.73 24.37
CA ALA A 82 -10.28 23.36 25.54
C ALA A 82 -10.26 24.89 25.41
N THR A 83 -9.84 25.44 24.26
CA THR A 83 -9.83 26.89 24.02
C THR A 83 -11.23 27.51 23.98
N TRP A 84 -12.24 26.75 23.55
CA TRP A 84 -13.65 27.15 23.61
C TRP A 84 -14.19 27.13 25.05
N ARG A 85 -13.90 26.09 25.84
CA ARG A 85 -14.30 25.99 27.25
C ARG A 85 -13.61 27.02 28.14
N LEU A 86 -12.36 27.36 27.84
CA LEU A 86 -11.55 28.34 28.57
C LEU A 86 -11.80 29.79 28.12
N ARG A 87 -12.88 30.07 27.38
CA ARG A 87 -13.25 31.42 26.94
C ARG A 87 -13.43 32.33 28.17
N PRO A 88 -12.55 33.34 28.37
CA PRO A 88 -12.66 34.23 29.52
C PRO A 88 -13.90 35.12 29.42
N SER A 89 -14.59 35.33 30.53
CA SER A 89 -15.65 36.33 30.65
C SER A 89 -15.06 37.75 30.62
N LEU A 90 -15.93 38.76 30.48
CA LEU A 90 -15.50 40.17 30.62
C LEU A 90 -15.00 40.48 32.04
N THR A 91 -15.58 39.85 33.07
CA THR A 91 -15.14 39.98 34.47
C THR A 91 -13.78 39.33 34.71
N ASP A 92 -13.51 38.15 34.13
CA ASP A 92 -12.18 37.51 34.19
C ASP A 92 -11.10 38.36 33.51
N ALA A 93 -11.44 39.00 32.39
CA ALA A 93 -10.53 39.90 31.69
C ALA A 93 -10.23 41.16 32.52
N ALA A 94 -11.21 41.67 33.26
CA ALA A 94 -11.05 42.82 34.16
C ALA A 94 -10.20 42.47 35.38
N ARG A 95 -10.49 41.35 36.08
CA ARG A 95 -9.67 40.88 37.21
C ARG A 95 -8.23 40.60 36.79
N GLY A 96 -8.04 39.98 35.63
CA GLY A 96 -6.71 39.75 35.08
C GLY A 96 -5.99 41.05 34.69
N ALA A 97 -6.73 42.06 34.22
CA ALA A 97 -6.18 43.37 33.91
C ALA A 97 -5.79 44.12 35.18
N ASP A 98 -6.55 43.99 36.28
CA ASP A 98 -6.18 44.61 37.56
C ASP A 98 -4.84 44.11 38.09
N ALA A 99 -4.60 42.80 37.98
CA ALA A 99 -3.34 42.19 38.41
C ALA A 99 -2.14 42.58 37.54
N GLU A 100 -2.32 42.68 36.22
CA GLU A 100 -1.23 42.98 35.26
C GLU A 100 -0.97 44.49 35.11
N LEU A 101 -1.97 45.34 35.34
CA LEU A 101 -1.88 46.81 35.24
C LEU A 101 -1.80 47.51 36.60
N GLY A 102 -1.84 46.76 37.71
CA GLY A 102 -1.69 47.31 39.06
C GLY A 102 -2.87 48.16 39.53
N LEU A 103 -4.09 47.86 39.07
CA LEU A 103 -5.28 48.69 39.28
C LEU A 103 -6.01 48.39 40.62
N ARG A 104 -5.41 47.56 41.48
CA ARG A 104 -5.87 47.25 42.86
C ARG A 104 -7.34 46.81 42.91
N GLU A 105 -7.72 45.86 42.06
CA GLU A 105 -9.06 45.22 41.99
C GLU A 105 -10.21 46.16 41.57
N ARG A 106 -9.92 47.42 41.24
CA ARG A 106 -10.95 48.43 40.96
C ARG A 106 -11.81 48.12 39.74
N LEU A 107 -11.26 47.55 38.66
CA LEU A 107 -12.07 47.17 37.48
C LEU A 107 -12.87 45.89 37.72
N GLY A 108 -12.27 44.91 38.40
CA GLY A 108 -12.87 43.63 38.74
C GLY A 108 -14.08 43.81 39.65
N THR A 109 -13.89 44.52 40.76
CA THR A 109 -14.94 44.83 41.73
C THR A 109 -16.05 45.67 41.10
N ALA A 110 -15.71 46.72 40.35
CA ALA A 110 -16.69 47.57 39.66
C ALA A 110 -17.57 46.78 38.67
N LEU A 111 -16.99 45.83 37.92
CA LEU A 111 -17.76 44.99 37.00
C LEU A 111 -18.54 43.87 37.70
N GLU A 112 -18.06 43.40 38.86
CA GLU A 112 -18.76 42.42 39.69
C GLU A 112 -20.03 43.04 40.29
N LEU A 113 -19.95 44.27 40.82
CA LEU A 113 -21.13 45.02 41.31
C LEU A 113 -22.14 45.37 40.20
N ILE A 114 -21.73 45.49 38.93
CA ILE A 114 -22.69 45.62 37.81
C ILE A 114 -23.27 44.26 37.44
N ALA A 115 -22.47 43.20 37.51
CA ALA A 115 -22.87 41.87 37.10
C ALA A 115 -23.89 41.24 38.07
N ASP A 116 -23.79 41.61 39.35
CA ASP A 116 -24.68 41.19 40.43
C ASP A 116 -25.04 42.40 41.33
N PRO A 117 -25.95 43.27 40.87
CA PRO A 117 -26.35 44.44 41.63
C PRO A 117 -27.24 44.03 42.80
N ASP A 118 -26.93 44.48 44.01
CA ASP A 118 -27.82 44.35 45.16
C ASP A 118 -29.02 45.31 44.98
N PRO A 119 -30.25 44.80 44.78
CA PRO A 119 -31.41 45.64 44.53
C PRO A 119 -31.89 46.38 45.80
N GLU A 120 -31.45 45.98 46.99
CA GLU A 120 -31.93 46.53 48.26
C GLU A 120 -31.05 47.66 48.82
N ASP A 121 -29.85 47.89 48.24
CA ASP A 121 -28.93 48.94 48.70
C ASP A 121 -28.67 50.04 47.62
N PRO A 122 -29.37 51.19 47.72
CA PRO A 122 -29.14 52.34 46.84
C PRO A 122 -27.73 52.93 46.95
N LEU A 123 -27.07 52.78 48.11
CA LEU A 123 -25.71 53.27 48.33
C LEU A 123 -24.69 52.39 47.61
N ALA A 124 -24.94 51.08 47.52
CA ALA A 124 -24.13 50.16 46.73
C ALA A 124 -24.15 50.54 45.24
N ALA A 125 -25.30 50.97 44.71
CA ALA A 125 -25.43 51.43 43.33
C ALA A 125 -24.65 52.73 43.05
N GLU A 126 -24.66 53.67 44.00
CA GLU A 126 -23.88 54.91 43.89
C GLU A 126 -22.36 54.65 44.00
N LEU A 127 -21.95 53.79 44.94
CA LEU A 127 -20.56 53.36 45.09
C LEU A 127 -20.04 52.64 43.83
N ALA A 128 -20.84 51.75 43.25
CA ALA A 128 -20.51 51.08 41.99
C ALA A 128 -20.28 52.11 40.87
N THR A 129 -21.11 53.14 40.78
CA THR A 129 -21.01 54.20 39.76
C THR A 129 -19.74 55.05 39.93
N ARG A 130 -19.38 55.39 41.18
CA ARG A 130 -18.13 56.13 41.48
C ARG A 130 -16.88 55.28 41.21
N GLN A 131 -16.89 54.01 41.59
CA GLN A 131 -15.81 53.08 41.26
C GLN A 131 -15.65 52.89 39.75
N LEU A 132 -16.76 52.90 39.01
CA LEU A 132 -16.78 52.84 37.54
C LEU A 132 -16.08 54.03 36.88
N ALA A 133 -16.40 55.24 37.33
CA ALA A 133 -15.84 56.47 36.76
C ALA A 133 -14.32 56.53 36.96
N ASP A 134 -13.85 56.12 38.15
CA ASP A 134 -12.43 56.02 38.45
C ASP A 134 -11.76 54.90 37.63
N ALA A 135 -12.39 53.73 37.55
CA ALA A 135 -11.91 52.61 36.74
C ALA A 135 -11.81 52.96 35.24
N ARG A 136 -12.76 53.73 34.70
CA ARG A 136 -12.74 54.25 33.32
C ARG A 136 -11.56 55.18 33.08
N THR A 137 -11.31 56.11 34.01
CA THR A 137 -10.21 57.09 33.91
C THR A 137 -8.85 56.39 33.94
N ARG A 138 -8.72 55.36 34.78
CA ARG A 138 -7.52 54.52 34.85
C ARG A 138 -7.33 53.62 33.64
N LEU A 139 -8.41 53.02 33.11
CA LEU A 139 -8.36 52.20 31.89
C LEU A 139 -8.04 53.04 30.63
N ALA A 140 -8.42 54.33 30.63
CA ALA A 140 -8.08 55.26 29.56
C ALA A 140 -6.58 55.58 29.53
N SER A 141 -5.98 55.75 30.71
CA SER A 141 -4.56 56.10 30.90
C SER A 141 -3.60 54.90 30.95
N ALA A 142 -4.10 53.69 31.19
CA ALA A 142 -3.28 52.48 31.23
C ALA A 142 -2.75 52.06 29.85
N ASP A 143 -1.48 51.62 29.80
CA ASP A 143 -0.89 51.04 28.59
C ASP A 143 -1.36 49.60 28.37
N LEU A 144 -2.40 49.46 27.56
CA LEU A 144 -2.98 48.17 27.15
C LEU A 144 -1.98 47.26 26.41
N ARG A 145 -0.85 47.79 25.90
CA ARG A 145 0.19 46.99 25.23
C ARG A 145 1.09 46.27 26.23
N ALA A 146 1.20 46.77 27.46
CA ALA A 146 1.95 46.12 28.52
C ALA A 146 1.20 44.93 29.14
N ALA A 147 -0.13 44.95 29.14
CA ALA A 147 -0.97 43.89 29.69
C ALA A 147 -0.92 42.57 28.88
N PHE A 148 -0.81 41.44 29.60
CA PHE A 148 -0.91 40.08 29.06
C PHE A 148 0.10 39.76 27.94
N ARG A 149 1.36 40.22 28.05
CA ARG A 149 2.40 39.87 27.09
C ARG A 149 2.54 38.34 26.97
N PRO A 150 2.54 37.77 25.74
CA PRO A 150 2.71 36.35 25.56
C PRO A 150 4.13 35.96 25.99
N ARG A 151 4.26 35.45 27.21
CA ARG A 151 5.50 34.85 27.70
C ARG A 151 5.46 33.36 27.38
N LEU A 152 6.22 32.95 26.38
CA LEU A 152 6.54 31.54 26.19
C LEU A 152 7.36 31.08 27.39
N ALA A 153 6.85 30.10 28.14
CA ALA A 153 7.61 29.51 29.22
C ALA A 153 8.78 28.71 28.60
N ARG A 154 10.02 29.18 28.77
CA ARG A 154 11.20 28.63 28.09
C ARG A 154 11.35 27.11 28.23
N ARG A 155 11.03 26.55 29.41
CA ARG A 155 11.16 25.12 29.71
C ARG A 155 10.23 24.23 28.88
N PRO A 156 8.88 24.39 28.90
CA PRO A 156 8.00 23.60 28.04
C PRO A 156 8.20 23.88 26.54
N SER A 157 8.62 25.10 26.16
CA SER A 157 8.97 25.40 24.76
C SER A 157 10.19 24.62 24.29
N ALA A 158 11.24 24.55 25.11
CA ALA A 158 12.44 23.78 24.81
C ALA A 158 12.14 22.27 24.75
N ALA A 159 11.36 21.74 25.71
CA ALA A 159 10.94 20.34 25.70
C ALA A 159 10.12 19.99 24.45
N GLY A 160 9.19 20.85 24.04
CA GLY A 160 8.43 20.69 22.80
C GLY A 160 9.31 20.74 21.55
N GLY A 161 10.29 21.65 21.51
CA GLY A 161 11.26 21.73 20.42
C GLY A 161 12.16 20.49 20.31
N ILE A 162 12.65 19.98 21.44
CA ILE A 162 13.43 18.73 21.49
C ILE A 162 12.57 17.55 21.04
N GLY A 163 11.33 17.46 21.52
CA GLY A 163 10.39 16.41 21.11
C GLY A 163 10.10 16.45 19.60
N LEU A 164 9.92 17.65 19.04
CA LEU A 164 9.72 17.81 17.60
C LEU A 164 10.98 17.39 16.82
N ALA A 165 12.17 17.79 17.28
CA ALA A 165 13.42 17.39 16.64
C ALA A 165 13.60 15.87 16.66
N LEU A 166 13.33 15.21 17.79
CA LEU A 166 13.36 13.76 17.91
C LEU A 166 12.35 13.08 16.99
N LEU A 167 11.13 13.63 16.88
CA LEU A 167 10.12 13.11 15.98
C LEU A 167 10.58 13.22 14.51
N VAL A 168 11.16 14.36 14.12
CA VAL A 168 11.71 14.54 12.76
C VAL A 168 12.82 13.52 12.48
N VAL A 169 13.73 13.30 13.43
CA VAL A 169 14.76 12.26 13.31
C VAL A 169 14.13 10.88 13.16
N LEU A 170 13.11 10.56 13.96
CA LEU A 170 12.45 9.25 13.94
C LEU A 170 11.69 8.98 12.64
N VAL A 171 11.14 10.04 12.02
CA VAL A 171 10.45 9.99 10.71
C VAL A 171 11.45 9.93 9.55
N ALA A 172 12.55 10.69 9.62
CA ALA A 172 13.58 10.68 8.57
C ALA A 172 14.39 9.39 8.56
N TRP A 173 14.49 8.71 9.71
CA TRP A 173 15.21 7.47 9.84
C TRP A 173 14.43 6.29 9.22
N PRO A 174 15.03 5.53 8.28
CA PRO A 174 14.34 4.46 7.55
C PRO A 174 13.72 3.42 8.50
N ASN A 175 12.46 3.06 8.26
CA ASN A 175 11.80 2.01 9.00
C ASN A 175 12.05 0.65 8.32
N PRO A 176 12.63 -0.36 9.00
CA PRO A 176 12.88 -1.67 8.40
C PRO A 176 11.61 -2.37 7.91
N GLN A 177 10.46 -2.06 8.52
CA GLN A 177 9.17 -2.64 8.13
C GLN A 177 8.66 -2.10 6.78
N ASP A 178 9.19 -0.98 6.27
CA ASP A 178 8.75 -0.39 5.00
C ASP A 178 9.11 -1.28 3.80
N ALA A 179 10.23 -2.03 3.89
CA ALA A 179 10.58 -3.01 2.86
C ALA A 179 9.56 -4.17 2.84
N LEU A 180 9.21 -4.69 4.02
CA LEU A 180 8.23 -5.77 4.15
C LEU A 180 6.84 -5.33 3.67
N LEU A 181 6.40 -4.12 4.01
CA LEU A 181 5.13 -3.57 3.55
C LEU A 181 5.09 -3.40 2.02
N ARG A 182 6.20 -2.95 1.41
CA ARG A 182 6.31 -2.86 -0.05
C ARG A 182 6.25 -4.23 -0.73
N ASP A 183 6.93 -5.23 -0.17
CA ASP A 183 6.89 -6.59 -0.70
C ASP A 183 5.48 -7.19 -0.62
N ARG A 184 4.77 -6.98 0.49
CA ARG A 184 3.37 -7.40 0.64
C ARG A 184 2.44 -6.70 -0.33
N GLN A 185 2.61 -5.39 -0.53
CA GLN A 185 1.83 -4.62 -1.50
C GLN A 185 2.09 -5.13 -2.93
N ALA A 186 3.35 -5.30 -3.32
CA ALA A 186 3.72 -5.82 -4.62
C ALA A 186 3.14 -7.24 -4.87
N ALA A 187 3.16 -8.11 -3.85
CA ALA A 187 2.54 -9.42 -3.94
C ALA A 187 1.02 -9.34 -4.15
N ARG A 188 0.32 -8.52 -3.35
CA ARG A 188 -1.13 -8.29 -3.51
C ARG A 188 -1.49 -7.70 -4.87
N ASP A 189 -0.68 -6.77 -5.38
CA ASP A 189 -0.93 -6.13 -6.67
C ASP A 189 -0.71 -7.11 -7.82
N ALA A 190 0.36 -7.92 -7.77
CA ALA A 190 0.60 -8.99 -8.74
C ALA A 190 -0.53 -10.02 -8.76
N SER A 191 -1.02 -10.46 -7.60
CA SER A 191 -2.13 -11.43 -7.53
C SER A 191 -3.43 -10.84 -8.10
N ARG A 192 -3.71 -9.56 -7.81
CA ARG A 192 -4.88 -8.84 -8.36
C ARG A 192 -4.79 -8.66 -9.86
N GLU A 193 -3.62 -8.33 -10.39
CA GLU A 193 -3.41 -8.16 -11.83
C GLU A 193 -3.66 -9.48 -12.56
N VAL A 194 -3.07 -10.59 -12.10
CA VAL A 194 -3.29 -11.91 -12.70
C VAL A 194 -4.76 -12.32 -12.58
N ALA A 195 -5.41 -12.09 -11.43
CA ALA A 195 -6.83 -12.37 -11.24
C ALA A 195 -7.72 -11.55 -12.19
N GLN A 196 -7.38 -10.29 -12.45
CA GLN A 196 -8.10 -9.42 -13.39
C GLN A 196 -7.98 -9.95 -14.83
N ARG A 197 -6.76 -10.28 -15.27
CA ARG A 197 -6.54 -10.86 -16.60
C ARG A 197 -7.33 -12.16 -16.81
N ILE A 198 -7.35 -13.05 -15.81
CA ILE A 198 -8.15 -14.28 -15.88
C ILE A 198 -9.65 -13.98 -15.97
N GLU A 199 -10.14 -12.97 -15.25
CA GLU A 199 -11.55 -12.58 -15.29
C GLU A 199 -11.94 -11.89 -16.60
N GLU A 200 -11.03 -11.12 -17.21
CA GLU A 200 -11.20 -10.57 -18.55
C GLU A 200 -11.33 -11.68 -19.59
N VAL A 201 -10.44 -12.67 -19.56
CA VAL A 201 -10.54 -13.86 -20.43
C VAL A 201 -11.85 -14.60 -20.20
N ALA A 202 -12.29 -14.75 -18.94
CA ALA A 202 -13.57 -15.37 -18.63
C ALA A 202 -14.77 -14.58 -19.20
N ARG A 203 -14.72 -13.23 -19.19
CA ARG A 203 -15.76 -12.37 -19.77
C ARG A 203 -15.77 -12.42 -21.29
N GLU A 204 -14.62 -12.37 -21.93
CA GLU A 204 -14.51 -12.54 -23.39
C GLU A 204 -15.05 -13.91 -23.81
N ALA A 205 -14.64 -14.94 -23.06
CA ALA A 205 -15.14 -16.29 -23.21
C ALA A 205 -16.61 -16.46 -22.83
N GLU A 206 -17.32 -15.47 -22.31
CA GLU A 206 -18.78 -15.46 -22.09
C GLU A 206 -19.51 -14.66 -23.19
N GLN A 207 -18.87 -13.62 -23.75
CA GLN A 207 -19.44 -12.78 -24.81
C GLN A 207 -19.34 -13.36 -26.23
N GLN A 208 -18.29 -14.11 -26.56
CA GLN A 208 -18.04 -14.65 -27.92
C GLN A 208 -19.00 -15.75 -28.43
N GLY A 209 -19.99 -16.20 -27.65
CA GLY A 209 -20.85 -17.33 -28.01
C GLY A 209 -22.30 -16.90 -28.13
N ALA A 210 -22.82 -16.96 -29.37
CA ALA A 210 -24.21 -16.64 -29.70
C ALA A 210 -25.20 -17.75 -29.26
N THR A 211 -24.70 -18.91 -28.81
CA THR A 211 -25.51 -20.06 -28.40
C THR A 211 -25.01 -20.61 -27.06
N PRO A 212 -25.90 -21.02 -26.13
CA PRO A 212 -25.50 -21.62 -24.87
C PRO A 212 -24.68 -22.91 -25.10
N ASP A 213 -23.49 -22.98 -24.50
CA ASP A 213 -22.64 -24.18 -24.50
C ASP A 213 -22.24 -24.53 -23.05
N PRO A 214 -22.71 -25.65 -22.50
CA PRO A 214 -22.42 -26.05 -21.12
C PRO A 214 -20.92 -26.28 -20.84
N ARG A 215 -20.10 -26.60 -21.87
CA ARG A 215 -18.64 -26.75 -21.69
C ARG A 215 -17.97 -25.39 -21.49
N ARG A 216 -18.43 -24.38 -22.22
CA ARG A 216 -17.96 -23.00 -22.11
C ARG A 216 -18.33 -22.39 -20.77
N ASP A 217 -19.57 -22.59 -20.31
CA ASP A 217 -20.02 -22.11 -19.01
C ASP A 217 -19.21 -22.72 -17.86
N ALA A 218 -18.89 -24.02 -17.96
CA ALA A 218 -18.03 -24.70 -16.99
C ALA A 218 -16.60 -24.11 -16.97
N LEU A 219 -16.03 -23.76 -18.13
CA LEU A 219 -14.73 -23.12 -18.24
C LEU A 219 -14.74 -21.71 -17.62
N VAL A 220 -15.74 -20.89 -17.95
CA VAL A 220 -15.91 -19.54 -17.40
C VAL A 220 -16.01 -19.59 -15.87
N GLU A 221 -16.78 -20.54 -15.32
CA GLU A 221 -16.87 -20.73 -13.88
C GLU A 221 -15.54 -21.16 -13.24
N GLN A 222 -14.76 -22.01 -13.90
CA GLN A 222 -13.43 -22.38 -13.42
C GLN A 222 -12.47 -21.19 -13.44
N LEU A 223 -12.42 -20.41 -14.51
CA LEU A 223 -11.61 -19.19 -14.59
C LEU A 223 -11.98 -18.18 -13.49
N ARG A 224 -13.28 -17.95 -13.27
CA ARG A 224 -13.77 -17.09 -12.17
C ARG A 224 -13.35 -17.62 -10.79
N ARG A 225 -13.36 -18.95 -10.57
CA ARG A 225 -12.85 -19.54 -9.33
C ARG A 225 -11.35 -19.28 -9.16
N LEU A 226 -10.54 -19.45 -10.21
CA LEU A 226 -9.09 -19.18 -10.16
C LEU A 226 -8.80 -17.71 -9.86
N ALA A 227 -9.54 -16.78 -10.49
CA ALA A 227 -9.45 -15.35 -10.20
C ALA A 227 -9.80 -15.04 -8.74
N ARG A 228 -10.87 -15.64 -8.19
CA ARG A 228 -11.24 -15.50 -6.77
C ARG A 228 -10.13 -16.02 -5.85
N GLN A 229 -9.59 -17.20 -6.13
CA GLN A 229 -8.51 -17.80 -5.35
C GLN A 229 -7.25 -16.92 -5.29
N LEU A 230 -6.92 -16.22 -6.38
CA LEU A 230 -5.80 -15.28 -6.42
C LEU A 230 -6.08 -13.99 -5.64
N ARG A 231 -7.31 -13.47 -5.69
CA ARG A 231 -7.70 -12.30 -4.87
C ARG A 231 -7.65 -12.59 -3.37
N GLU A 232 -7.93 -13.83 -3.01
CA GLU A 232 -7.89 -14.32 -1.63
C GLU A 232 -6.50 -14.82 -1.21
N ALA A 233 -5.47 -14.68 -2.05
CA ALA A 233 -4.13 -15.24 -1.81
C ALA A 233 -3.34 -14.60 -0.65
N GLY A 234 -3.97 -13.80 0.20
CA GLY A 234 -3.32 -13.14 1.32
C GLY A 234 -2.29 -12.12 0.84
N ASP A 235 -1.26 -11.90 1.65
CA ASP A 235 -0.26 -10.85 1.46
C ASP A 235 1.17 -11.32 1.62
N ASP A 236 1.39 -12.56 2.03
CA ASP A 236 2.71 -13.16 2.03
C ASP A 236 3.19 -13.43 0.60
N ARG A 237 4.41 -12.99 0.30
CA ARG A 237 4.98 -13.08 -1.05
C ARG A 237 5.15 -14.52 -1.51
N GLN A 238 5.58 -15.42 -0.63
CA GLN A 238 5.83 -16.81 -0.99
C GLN A 238 4.51 -17.53 -1.27
N ASP A 239 3.52 -17.31 -0.42
CA ASP A 239 2.18 -17.88 -0.59
C ASP A 239 1.50 -17.38 -1.87
N VAL A 240 1.60 -16.07 -2.16
CA VAL A 240 1.06 -15.50 -3.41
C VAL A 240 1.73 -16.09 -4.64
N LEU A 241 3.06 -16.18 -4.66
CA LEU A 241 3.78 -16.77 -5.79
C LEU A 241 3.44 -18.25 -5.99
N ALA A 242 3.33 -19.01 -4.90
CA ALA A 242 2.88 -20.40 -4.95
C ALA A 242 1.45 -20.51 -5.51
N ARG A 243 0.54 -19.61 -5.11
CA ARG A 243 -0.83 -19.56 -5.62
C ARG A 243 -0.88 -19.23 -7.11
N ILE A 244 -0.07 -18.28 -7.57
CA ILE A 244 0.07 -17.95 -9.00
C ILE A 244 0.57 -19.16 -9.78
N GLY A 245 1.61 -19.85 -9.31
CA GLY A 245 2.13 -21.06 -9.94
C GLY A 245 1.07 -22.17 -10.04
N ALA A 246 0.32 -22.41 -8.97
CA ALA A 246 -0.77 -23.40 -8.96
C ALA A 246 -1.88 -23.05 -9.98
N VAL A 247 -2.25 -21.77 -10.07
CA VAL A 247 -3.24 -21.30 -11.06
C VAL A 247 -2.71 -21.43 -12.48
N GLN A 248 -1.44 -21.10 -12.72
CA GLN A 248 -0.80 -21.28 -14.03
C GLN A 248 -0.80 -22.75 -14.47
N GLU A 249 -0.52 -23.67 -13.56
CA GLU A 249 -0.57 -25.10 -13.87
C GLU A 249 -2.00 -25.59 -14.12
N GLN A 250 -2.98 -25.10 -13.36
CA GLN A 250 -4.39 -25.39 -13.63
C GLN A 250 -4.83 -24.85 -14.99
N LEU A 251 -4.41 -23.64 -15.36
CA LEU A 251 -4.67 -23.07 -16.68
C LEU A 251 -4.01 -23.89 -17.79
N ALA A 252 -2.75 -24.31 -17.63
CA ALA A 252 -2.06 -25.16 -18.60
C ALA A 252 -2.80 -26.48 -18.87
N ARG A 253 -3.34 -27.11 -17.80
CA ARG A 253 -4.17 -28.31 -17.92
C ARG A 253 -5.50 -28.07 -18.64
N LEU A 254 -6.06 -26.86 -18.54
CA LEU A 254 -7.29 -26.48 -19.24
C LEU A 254 -7.04 -26.17 -20.72
N THR A 255 -5.87 -25.66 -21.08
CA THR A 255 -5.53 -25.30 -22.46
C THR A 255 -5.16 -26.51 -23.31
N ASP A 256 -4.27 -27.39 -22.84
CA ASP A 256 -3.95 -28.65 -23.54
C ASP A 256 -3.68 -29.79 -22.53
N PRO A 257 -4.70 -30.62 -22.24
CA PRO A 257 -4.54 -31.76 -21.32
C PRO A 257 -3.60 -32.85 -21.84
N GLN A 258 -3.21 -32.82 -23.12
CA GLN A 258 -2.27 -33.79 -23.72
C GLN A 258 -0.89 -33.21 -24.03
N ALA A 259 -0.61 -31.93 -23.75
CA ALA A 259 0.70 -31.32 -24.05
C ALA A 259 1.87 -32.12 -23.46
N ALA A 260 1.79 -32.48 -22.18
CA ALA A 260 2.83 -33.28 -21.52
C ALA A 260 3.01 -34.68 -22.14
N VAL A 261 1.93 -35.28 -22.66
CA VAL A 261 1.98 -36.58 -23.34
C VAL A 261 2.61 -36.46 -24.73
N LYS A 262 2.30 -35.37 -25.44
CA LYS A 262 2.90 -35.06 -26.75
C LYS A 262 4.41 -34.80 -26.61
N ASP A 263 4.83 -33.99 -25.65
CA ASP A 263 6.25 -33.68 -25.42
C ASP A 263 7.08 -34.93 -25.06
N ALA A 264 6.53 -35.80 -24.20
CA ALA A 264 7.16 -37.08 -23.87
C ALA A 264 7.29 -37.99 -25.11
N GLY A 265 6.25 -38.03 -25.97
CA GLY A 265 6.28 -38.78 -27.22
C GLY A 265 7.31 -38.25 -28.22
N LEU A 266 7.46 -36.93 -28.33
CA LEU A 266 8.47 -36.29 -29.18
C LEU A 266 9.89 -36.58 -28.70
N THR A 267 10.12 -36.50 -27.40
CA THR A 267 11.41 -36.79 -26.75
C THR A 267 11.83 -38.25 -26.99
N GLN A 268 10.90 -39.19 -26.81
CA GLN A 268 11.12 -40.61 -27.09
C GLN A 268 11.41 -40.86 -28.57
N LEU A 269 10.71 -40.17 -29.48
CA LEU A 269 10.95 -40.28 -30.91
C LEU A 269 12.34 -39.75 -31.29
N ALA A 270 12.76 -38.60 -30.76
CA ALA A 270 14.09 -38.03 -30.99
C ALA A 270 15.21 -38.97 -30.50
N GLN A 271 15.03 -39.60 -29.33
CA GLN A 271 15.94 -40.63 -28.82
C GLN A 271 16.03 -41.83 -29.78
N GLN A 272 14.89 -42.35 -30.25
CA GLN A 272 14.86 -43.50 -31.16
C GLN A 272 15.53 -43.19 -32.50
N ILE A 273 15.28 -42.01 -33.06
CA ILE A 273 15.90 -41.53 -34.31
C ILE A 273 17.42 -41.42 -34.14
N SER A 274 17.88 -40.77 -33.08
CA SER A 274 19.32 -40.60 -32.81
C SER A 274 20.03 -41.93 -32.57
N LYS A 275 19.41 -42.87 -31.84
CA LYS A 275 19.94 -44.24 -31.65
C LYS A 275 20.00 -45.01 -32.95
N ALA A 276 18.97 -44.89 -33.79
CA ALA A 276 18.97 -45.51 -35.12
C ALA A 276 20.05 -44.93 -36.04
N ALA A 277 20.22 -43.61 -36.02
CA ALA A 277 21.16 -42.91 -36.88
C ALA A 277 22.63 -43.04 -36.43
N SER A 278 22.91 -42.97 -35.12
CA SER A 278 24.28 -43.07 -34.57
C SER A 278 24.69 -44.49 -34.17
N GLY A 279 23.73 -45.36 -33.80
CA GLY A 279 23.91 -46.77 -33.40
C GLY A 279 24.50 -46.94 -32.02
N LYS A 280 24.58 -45.84 -31.27
CA LYS A 280 24.95 -45.84 -29.87
C LYS A 280 23.69 -45.94 -29.04
N GLN A 281 23.69 -46.77 -28.00
CA GLN A 281 22.54 -46.92 -27.12
C GLN A 281 22.24 -45.65 -26.30
N ASP A 282 23.28 -44.85 -26.05
CA ASP A 282 23.22 -43.61 -25.25
C ASP A 282 23.12 -42.35 -26.13
N ALA A 283 22.74 -42.50 -27.40
CA ALA A 283 22.60 -41.36 -28.28
C ALA A 283 21.40 -40.49 -27.89
N ASN A 284 21.63 -39.17 -27.86
CA ASN A 284 20.64 -38.15 -27.54
C ASN A 284 19.84 -38.46 -26.25
N PRO A 285 20.48 -38.60 -25.08
CA PRO A 285 19.82 -39.02 -23.84
C PRO A 285 18.73 -38.03 -23.39
N GLU A 286 18.88 -36.75 -23.75
CA GLU A 286 17.92 -35.69 -23.44
C GLU A 286 16.74 -35.63 -24.43
N GLY A 287 16.81 -36.35 -25.55
CA GLY A 287 15.76 -36.40 -26.57
C GLY A 287 15.53 -35.08 -27.31
N ASP A 288 16.61 -34.34 -27.57
CA ASP A 288 16.59 -33.12 -28.36
C ASP A 288 16.29 -33.43 -29.84
N LEU A 289 15.29 -32.74 -30.41
CA LEU A 289 14.88 -32.89 -31.81
C LEU A 289 15.96 -32.40 -32.77
N ASP A 290 16.67 -31.32 -32.44
CA ASP A 290 17.72 -30.77 -33.30
C ASP A 290 18.93 -31.71 -33.36
N GLN A 291 19.24 -32.38 -32.25
CA GLN A 291 20.28 -33.40 -32.22
C GLN A 291 19.89 -34.63 -33.04
N ALA A 292 18.64 -35.08 -32.97
CA ALA A 292 18.15 -36.18 -33.79
C ALA A 292 18.24 -35.88 -35.31
N VAL A 293 17.98 -34.64 -35.72
CA VAL A 293 18.17 -34.19 -37.12
C VAL A 293 19.64 -34.21 -37.50
N LYS A 294 20.54 -33.67 -36.66
CA LYS A 294 21.99 -33.70 -36.91
C LYS A 294 22.53 -35.12 -37.03
N ASP A 295 22.03 -36.05 -36.21
CA ASP A 295 22.45 -37.44 -36.25
C ASP A 295 21.99 -38.14 -37.54
N LEU A 296 20.79 -37.82 -38.05
CA LEU A 296 20.32 -38.26 -39.37
C LEU A 296 21.16 -37.68 -40.52
N GLU A 297 21.56 -36.42 -40.43
CA GLU A 297 22.46 -35.81 -41.41
C GLU A 297 23.85 -36.46 -41.38
N ALA A 298 24.39 -36.71 -40.19
CA ALA A 298 25.66 -37.41 -40.03
C ALA A 298 25.60 -38.85 -40.56
N LEU A 299 24.46 -39.53 -40.41
CA LEU A 299 24.24 -40.84 -41.01
C LEU A 299 24.38 -40.78 -42.53
N LYS A 300 23.78 -39.79 -43.19
CA LYS A 300 23.86 -39.59 -44.65
C LYS A 300 25.31 -39.53 -45.14
N ASP A 301 26.19 -38.84 -44.42
CA ASP A 301 27.61 -38.72 -44.76
C ASP A 301 28.39 -40.02 -44.52
N GLN A 302 27.93 -40.83 -43.56
CA GLN A 302 28.56 -42.09 -43.18
C GLN A 302 28.13 -43.27 -44.05
N VAL A 303 26.99 -43.20 -44.74
CA VAL A 303 26.44 -44.30 -45.57
C VAL A 303 27.50 -44.90 -46.51
N ARG A 304 28.34 -44.07 -47.14
CA ARG A 304 29.37 -44.52 -48.10
C ARG A 304 30.53 -45.29 -47.46
N LYS A 305 30.69 -45.21 -46.14
CA LYS A 305 31.77 -45.83 -45.35
C LYS A 305 31.27 -47.01 -44.51
N MET A 306 29.96 -47.26 -44.49
CA MET A 306 29.35 -48.33 -43.71
C MET A 306 29.44 -49.68 -44.44
N SER A 307 29.56 -50.77 -43.68
CA SER A 307 29.39 -52.11 -44.25
C SER A 307 27.92 -52.41 -44.55
N SER A 308 27.65 -53.35 -45.45
CA SER A 308 26.29 -53.79 -45.78
C SER A 308 25.51 -54.25 -44.54
N ALA A 309 26.16 -55.00 -43.65
CA ALA A 309 25.57 -55.44 -42.38
C ALA A 309 25.23 -54.28 -41.44
N GLN A 310 26.09 -53.25 -41.37
CA GLN A 310 25.82 -52.06 -40.55
C GLN A 310 24.69 -51.23 -41.13
N ALA A 311 24.65 -51.05 -42.45
CA ALA A 311 23.61 -50.30 -43.14
C ALA A 311 22.23 -50.98 -42.99
N ALA A 312 22.14 -52.30 -43.13
CA ALA A 312 20.92 -53.06 -42.90
C ALA A 312 20.43 -52.92 -41.44
N ALA A 313 21.31 -53.04 -40.45
CA ALA A 313 20.95 -52.87 -39.05
C ALA A 313 20.41 -51.46 -38.73
N ARG A 314 20.90 -50.42 -39.42
CA ARG A 314 20.41 -49.04 -39.26
C ARG A 314 19.08 -48.81 -39.98
N ALA A 315 18.89 -49.43 -41.14
CA ALA A 315 17.62 -49.40 -41.85
C ALA A 315 16.51 -50.01 -40.98
N ASP A 316 16.78 -51.18 -40.36
CA ASP A 316 15.85 -51.82 -39.43
C ASP A 316 15.54 -50.94 -38.21
N ALA A 317 16.54 -50.24 -37.66
CA ALA A 317 16.36 -49.35 -36.53
C ALA A 317 15.51 -48.12 -36.89
N LEU A 318 15.75 -47.52 -38.07
CA LEU A 318 14.94 -46.41 -38.58
C LEU A 318 13.50 -46.84 -38.89
N GLN A 319 13.32 -48.07 -39.39
CA GLN A 319 11.99 -48.62 -39.66
C GLN A 319 11.18 -48.83 -38.37
N ARG A 320 11.83 -49.26 -37.28
CA ARG A 320 11.18 -49.35 -35.96
C ARG A 320 10.81 -47.97 -35.40
N ALA A 321 11.68 -46.96 -35.59
CA ALA A 321 11.38 -45.59 -35.21
C ALA A 321 10.20 -45.03 -36.03
N ALA A 322 10.12 -45.36 -37.33
CA ALA A 322 8.99 -45.02 -38.20
C ALA A 322 7.67 -45.65 -37.69
N GLN A 323 7.69 -46.92 -37.31
CA GLN A 323 6.51 -47.59 -36.73
C GLN A 323 6.07 -46.96 -35.40
N GLY A 324 7.02 -46.54 -34.56
CA GLY A 324 6.73 -45.81 -33.33
C GLY A 324 6.12 -44.42 -33.57
N ALA A 325 6.54 -43.74 -34.64
CA ALA A 325 6.01 -42.43 -35.03
C ALA A 325 4.63 -42.48 -35.71
N ALA A 326 4.23 -43.62 -36.28
CA ALA A 326 3.03 -43.71 -37.13
C ALA A 326 1.72 -43.33 -36.41
N GLY A 327 1.64 -43.54 -35.10
CA GLY A 327 0.45 -43.22 -34.31
C GLY A 327 0.31 -41.74 -33.89
N THR A 328 1.39 -40.96 -33.93
CA THR A 328 1.43 -39.57 -33.44
C THR A 328 1.88 -38.57 -34.48
N GLN A 329 2.79 -38.97 -35.38
CA GLN A 329 3.36 -38.16 -36.45
C GLN A 329 3.48 -38.96 -37.76
N PRO A 330 2.39 -39.11 -38.53
CA PRO A 330 2.36 -39.93 -39.74
C PRO A 330 3.32 -39.43 -40.83
N GLU A 331 3.52 -38.12 -40.94
CA GLU A 331 4.47 -37.54 -41.92
C GLU A 331 5.93 -37.89 -41.57
N VAL A 332 6.30 -37.83 -40.29
CA VAL A 332 7.65 -38.20 -39.83
C VAL A 332 7.87 -39.71 -40.00
N ALA A 333 6.86 -40.52 -39.70
CA ALA A 333 6.90 -41.96 -39.93
C ALA A 333 7.19 -42.30 -41.40
N GLN A 334 6.50 -41.63 -42.34
CA GLN A 334 6.70 -41.85 -43.76
C GLN A 334 8.11 -41.48 -44.22
N ARG A 335 8.64 -40.34 -43.77
CA ARG A 335 10.01 -39.89 -44.10
C ARG A 335 11.08 -40.81 -43.52
N LEU A 336 10.88 -41.33 -42.31
CA LEU A 336 11.80 -42.29 -41.67
C LEU A 336 11.80 -43.64 -42.40
N ALA A 337 10.62 -44.11 -42.84
CA ALA A 337 10.51 -45.32 -43.65
C ALA A 337 11.21 -45.16 -45.01
N GLU A 338 11.03 -44.01 -45.67
CA GLU A 338 11.75 -43.69 -46.92
C GLU A 338 13.28 -43.68 -46.72
N ALA A 339 13.75 -43.13 -45.60
CA ALA A 339 15.17 -43.11 -45.26
C ALA A 339 15.71 -44.52 -44.96
N ALA A 340 14.93 -45.36 -44.27
CA ALA A 340 15.27 -46.76 -44.02
C ALA A 340 15.39 -47.56 -45.33
N ASP A 341 14.43 -47.41 -46.24
CA ASP A 341 14.43 -48.08 -47.55
C ASP A 341 15.60 -47.64 -48.43
N ALA A 342 15.95 -46.35 -48.41
CA ALA A 342 17.10 -45.83 -49.14
C ALA A 342 18.42 -46.42 -48.60
N LEU A 343 18.53 -46.57 -47.28
CA LEU A 343 19.69 -47.13 -46.63
C LEU A 343 19.83 -48.64 -46.88
N ASP A 344 18.72 -49.38 -46.89
CA ASP A 344 18.70 -50.81 -47.23
C ASP A 344 19.10 -51.05 -48.70
N LYS A 345 18.61 -50.22 -49.63
CA LYS A 345 19.04 -50.28 -51.05
C LYS A 345 20.54 -50.02 -51.21
N ALA A 346 21.09 -49.03 -50.49
CA ALA A 346 22.52 -48.74 -50.49
C ALA A 346 23.35 -49.88 -49.88
N ALA A 347 22.82 -50.58 -48.88
CA ALA A 347 23.46 -51.76 -48.29
C ALA A 347 23.60 -52.92 -49.29
N ARG A 348 22.58 -53.12 -50.14
CA ARG A 348 22.56 -54.19 -51.15
C ARG A 348 23.52 -53.92 -52.31
N THR A 349 23.62 -52.68 -52.78
CA THR A 349 24.51 -52.29 -53.90
C THR A 349 25.99 -52.18 -53.51
N GLY A 350 26.31 -52.04 -52.21
CA GLY A 350 27.69 -52.04 -51.70
C GLY A 350 28.30 -53.41 -51.44
N SER A 351 27.62 -54.51 -51.81
CA SER A 351 28.14 -55.87 -51.62
C SER A 351 29.25 -56.18 -52.65
N PRO A 352 30.46 -56.61 -52.24
CA PRO A 352 31.58 -56.91 -53.15
C PRO A 352 31.40 -58.16 -54.04
N GLN A 353 30.17 -58.60 -54.31
CA GLN A 353 29.91 -59.80 -55.11
C GLN A 353 29.63 -59.54 -56.60
N ASP A 354 29.49 -58.27 -57.01
CA ASP A 354 29.26 -57.90 -58.44
C ASP A 354 30.52 -57.36 -59.16
N GLN A 355 31.72 -57.56 -58.61
CA GLN A 355 33.00 -57.23 -59.28
C GLN A 355 33.86 -58.46 -59.60
N LEU A 356 33.23 -59.58 -59.99
CA LEU A 356 33.94 -60.73 -60.57
C LEU A 356 34.05 -60.63 -62.09
#